data_AF-A0A9P2TAH6-F1
#
_entry.id   AF-A0A9P2TAH6-F1
#
_cell.length_a   1.000
_cell.length_b   1.000
_cell.length_c   1.000
_cell.angle_alpha   90.00
_cell.angle_beta   90.00
_cell.angle_gamma   90.00
#
_symmetry.space_group_name_H-M   'P 1'
#
loop_
_entity.id
_entity.type
_entity.pdbx_description
1 polymer ?
#
loop_
_entity_poly.entity_id
_entity_poly.type
_entity_poly.pdbx_seq_one_letter_code
_entity_poly.pdbx_strand_id
1 'polypeptide(L)'
;MWLGGHHHDLDPHPLDSAEAVWHLLATLGYGPSGMCTPRVVRGRSERNVSAGPLRGTVSYHPLGRTLFESLILNIPYPGTGAADLAFWEQPELNDPLGLPEESAGLAGILRLDHFRHAVLLHPSPDGSHVVDAWVTWAWREHNISPELDPYLIYQTRKEGSVRPRPAEAERAIWRDLDALLHYGEDGNYRPTILDNCTPLAQVPQEVLDSLRLRAFGFDQDGQARDKQWFTATTPAVLRWLADRETDDNENARIVRRITLARKAAEALGRRLEKACKEAWKESNSPSSTSSGTNAKTKTGVGPWVQHGMSRYWAKAEPVFWNIVYDRPAQGYTPGMAGPGNAFNLVALAAYDEVTGPYCERPRVAKVVERHRSTLFSNWTPKQDKEAA
;
A
#
# COMPACT_ATOMS: atom_id res chain seq x y z
N MET A 1 4.79 -27.17 0.33
CA MET A 1 4.09 -26.17 1.17
C MET A 1 2.71 -25.96 0.59
N TRP A 2 1.58 -26.26 1.26
CA TRP A 2 1.28 -26.44 2.70
C TRP A 2 1.04 -25.18 3.55
N LEU A 3 0.86 -24.01 2.92
CA LEU A 3 0.76 -22.75 3.67
C LEU A 3 -0.63 -22.49 4.26
N GLY A 4 -0.64 -21.92 5.47
CA GLY A 4 -1.82 -21.60 6.27
C GLY A 4 -2.13 -22.59 7.40
N GLY A 5 -1.53 -23.79 7.38
CA GLY A 5 -1.96 -24.93 8.20
C GLY A 5 -2.75 -25.93 7.37
N HIS A 6 -2.66 -27.21 7.72
CA HIS A 6 -3.31 -28.29 6.97
C HIS A 6 -4.77 -28.45 7.38
N HIS A 7 -5.66 -27.75 6.67
CA HIS A 7 -7.11 -27.90 6.82
C HIS A 7 -7.67 -28.74 5.67
N HIS A 8 -8.62 -29.62 5.97
CA HIS A 8 -9.33 -30.43 4.99
C HIS A 8 -10.82 -30.15 5.10
N ASP A 9 -11.53 -30.08 3.97
CA ASP A 9 -12.95 -29.70 3.89
C ASP A 9 -13.88 -30.59 4.75
N LEU A 10 -13.49 -31.85 4.94
CA LEU A 10 -14.22 -32.84 5.75
C LEU A 10 -13.84 -32.87 7.25
N ASP A 11 -12.84 -32.10 7.66
CA ASP A 11 -12.35 -32.03 9.05
C ASP A 11 -12.08 -30.56 9.44
N PRO A 12 -13.13 -29.73 9.54
CA PRO A 12 -13.00 -28.33 9.91
C PRO A 12 -12.59 -28.21 11.38
N HIS A 13 -11.41 -27.67 11.62
CA HIS A 13 -10.97 -27.32 12.97
C HIS A 13 -11.83 -26.15 13.50
N PRO A 14 -12.56 -26.31 14.63
CA PRO A 14 -13.33 -25.21 15.21
C PRO A 14 -12.43 -24.03 15.55
N LEU A 15 -12.91 -22.82 15.32
CA LEU A 15 -12.19 -21.59 15.67
C LEU A 15 -12.68 -21.06 17.01
N ASP A 16 -11.78 -20.54 17.84
CA ASP A 16 -12.16 -19.75 19.01
C ASP A 16 -13.08 -18.59 18.58
N SER A 17 -14.11 -18.28 19.37
CA SER A 17 -15.02 -17.15 19.06
C SER A 17 -14.28 -15.80 18.88
N ALA A 18 -13.10 -15.65 19.49
CA ALA A 18 -12.22 -14.49 19.32
C ALA A 18 -11.54 -14.44 17.93
N GLU A 19 -11.05 -15.57 17.42
CA GLU A 19 -10.49 -15.64 16.06
C GLU A 19 -11.60 -15.56 15.00
N ALA A 20 -12.75 -16.19 15.26
CA ALA A 20 -13.91 -16.14 14.38
C ALA A 20 -14.40 -14.71 14.14
N VAL A 21 -14.42 -13.83 15.17
CA VAL A 21 -14.78 -12.41 14.96
C VAL A 21 -13.72 -11.64 14.18
N TRP A 22 -12.42 -11.93 14.34
CA TRP A 22 -11.37 -11.32 13.51
C TRP A 22 -11.54 -11.71 12.03
N HIS A 23 -11.77 -12.99 11.75
CA HIS A 23 -12.00 -13.47 10.39
C HIS A 23 -13.32 -12.97 9.79
N LEU A 24 -14.39 -12.86 10.58
CA LEU A 24 -15.66 -12.27 10.16
C LEU A 24 -15.47 -10.81 9.73
N LEU A 25 -14.87 -9.96 10.58
CA LEU A 25 -14.66 -8.55 10.28
C LEU A 25 -13.75 -8.35 9.06
N ALA A 26 -12.66 -9.12 8.96
CA ALA A 26 -11.79 -9.10 7.80
C ALA A 26 -12.51 -9.52 6.51
N THR A 27 -13.41 -10.52 6.57
CA THR A 27 -14.19 -10.99 5.42
C THR A 27 -15.22 -9.96 4.98
N LEU A 28 -15.90 -9.28 5.90
CA LEU A 28 -16.85 -8.21 5.58
C LEU A 28 -16.19 -7.01 4.88
N GLY A 29 -14.94 -6.67 5.26
CA GLY A 29 -14.18 -5.56 4.66
C GLY A 29 -13.44 -5.90 3.35
N TYR A 30 -12.70 -7.01 3.34
CA TYR A 30 -11.76 -7.39 2.25
C TYR A 30 -12.27 -8.53 1.34
N GLY A 31 -13.51 -8.98 1.55
CA GLY A 31 -14.07 -10.20 0.96
C GLY A 31 -13.95 -10.29 -0.57
N PRO A 32 -13.72 -11.50 -1.13
CA PRO A 32 -13.55 -11.70 -2.56
C PRO A 32 -14.87 -11.46 -3.32
N SER A 33 -14.73 -11.13 -4.60
CA SER A 33 -15.84 -11.11 -5.56
C SER A 33 -15.88 -12.40 -6.37
N GLY A 34 -17.04 -12.71 -6.97
CA GLY A 34 -17.21 -13.89 -7.81
C GLY A 34 -18.23 -14.85 -7.22
N MET A 35 -17.94 -16.16 -7.27
CA MET A 35 -18.86 -17.21 -6.85
C MET A 35 -18.83 -17.41 -5.33
N CYS A 36 -19.99 -17.58 -4.72
CA CYS A 36 -20.18 -17.81 -3.28
C CYS A 36 -21.35 -18.79 -3.04
N THR A 37 -21.64 -19.12 -1.79
CA THR A 37 -22.80 -19.94 -1.40
C THR A 37 -24.09 -19.30 -1.93
N PRO A 38 -24.93 -20.03 -2.69
CA PRO A 38 -26.14 -19.45 -3.28
C PRO A 38 -27.20 -19.15 -2.21
N ARG A 39 -27.92 -18.02 -2.39
CA ARG A 39 -29.12 -17.69 -1.61
C ARG A 39 -30.35 -17.79 -2.50
N VAL A 40 -31.47 -18.20 -1.93
CA VAL A 40 -32.80 -18.08 -2.56
C VAL A 40 -33.56 -16.98 -1.84
N VAL A 41 -33.83 -15.88 -2.54
CA VAL A 41 -34.51 -14.70 -1.99
C VAL A 41 -35.77 -14.45 -2.81
N ARG A 42 -36.95 -14.48 -2.16
CA ARG A 42 -38.27 -14.33 -2.82
C ARG A 42 -38.41 -15.22 -4.09
N GLY A 43 -37.88 -16.45 -4.03
CA GLY A 43 -37.89 -17.42 -5.13
C GLY A 43 -36.76 -17.28 -6.17
N ARG A 44 -35.96 -16.21 -6.14
CA ARG A 44 -34.81 -16.00 -7.03
C ARG A 44 -33.54 -16.59 -6.41
N SER A 45 -32.87 -17.50 -7.11
CA SER A 45 -31.55 -18.02 -6.69
C SER A 45 -30.42 -17.24 -7.35
N GLU A 46 -29.49 -16.71 -6.55
CA GLU A 46 -28.28 -16.02 -7.02
C GLU A 46 -27.06 -16.51 -6.26
N ARG A 47 -25.91 -16.61 -6.97
CA ARG A 47 -24.68 -17.26 -6.50
C ARG A 47 -23.43 -16.39 -6.54
N ASN A 48 -23.54 -15.13 -6.96
CA ASN A 48 -22.40 -14.23 -7.17
C ASN A 48 -22.43 -13.01 -6.25
N VAL A 49 -21.25 -12.62 -5.76
CA VAL A 49 -21.04 -11.53 -4.79
C VAL A 49 -20.07 -10.46 -5.34
N SER A 50 -20.29 -9.21 -4.92
CA SER A 50 -19.39 -8.08 -5.18
C SER A 50 -18.15 -8.14 -4.28
N ALA A 51 -17.09 -7.42 -4.61
CA ALA A 51 -15.93 -7.32 -3.72
C ALA A 51 -16.26 -6.54 -2.44
N GLY A 52 -15.55 -6.85 -1.35
CA GLY A 52 -15.59 -6.05 -0.12
C GLY A 52 -15.09 -4.62 -0.37
N PRO A 53 -15.59 -3.61 0.36
CA PRO A 53 -15.32 -2.19 0.08
C PRO A 53 -13.83 -1.81 0.17
N LEU A 54 -13.05 -2.54 0.97
CA LEU A 54 -11.62 -2.29 1.22
C LEU A 54 -10.70 -3.28 0.49
N ARG A 55 -11.24 -4.18 -0.34
CA ARG A 55 -10.45 -5.23 -1.01
C ARG A 55 -9.26 -4.66 -1.79
N GLY A 56 -8.06 -5.13 -1.51
CA GLY A 56 -6.85 -4.77 -2.23
C GLY A 56 -6.28 -3.37 -1.92
N THR A 57 -6.65 -2.73 -0.81
CA THR A 57 -6.20 -1.37 -0.45
C THR A 57 -5.22 -1.35 0.74
N VAL A 58 -4.67 -0.16 1.03
CA VAL A 58 -3.91 0.13 2.25
C VAL A 58 -4.63 1.25 3.01
N SER A 59 -4.97 1.01 4.28
CA SER A 59 -5.53 2.02 5.19
C SER A 59 -4.44 2.65 6.06
N TYR A 60 -4.62 3.94 6.39
CA TYR A 60 -3.62 4.81 7.00
C TYR A 60 -4.14 5.43 8.30
N HIS A 61 -3.74 4.88 9.44
CA HIS A 61 -4.26 5.25 10.76
C HIS A 61 -3.23 6.05 11.59
N PRO A 62 -3.58 7.25 12.07
CA PRO A 62 -2.82 7.94 13.11
C PRO A 62 -2.61 7.07 14.35
N LEU A 63 -1.44 7.14 14.96
CA LEU A 63 -1.06 6.37 16.16
C LEU A 63 -0.28 7.26 17.13
N GLY A 64 -0.92 7.61 18.24
CA GLY A 64 -0.35 8.40 19.32
C GLY A 64 0.48 7.56 20.31
N ARG A 65 0.85 8.17 21.44
CA ARG A 65 1.54 7.54 22.56
C ARG A 65 0.61 6.62 23.34
N THR A 66 -0.67 6.98 23.41
CA THR A 66 -1.71 6.21 24.10
C THR A 66 -2.79 5.71 23.13
N LEU A 67 -3.55 4.70 23.56
CA LEU A 67 -4.74 4.25 22.82
C LEU A 67 -5.81 5.36 22.75
N PHE A 68 -5.95 6.16 23.82
CA PHE A 68 -6.87 7.31 23.84
C PHE A 68 -6.53 8.34 22.75
N GLU A 69 -5.29 8.82 22.70
CA GLU A 69 -4.81 9.73 21.65
C GLU A 69 -5.02 9.12 20.25
N SER A 70 -4.75 7.83 20.10
CA SER A 70 -4.94 7.13 18.82
C SER A 70 -6.42 7.08 18.41
N LEU A 71 -7.33 6.75 19.32
CA LEU A 71 -8.76 6.66 19.03
C LEU A 71 -9.35 8.03 18.62
N ILE A 72 -9.08 9.10 19.38
CA ILE A 72 -9.63 10.43 19.07
C ILE A 72 -9.09 10.99 17.74
N LEU A 73 -7.83 10.69 17.38
CA LEU A 73 -7.24 11.07 16.09
C LEU A 73 -7.73 10.19 14.91
N ASN A 74 -8.42 9.08 15.19
CA ASN A 74 -9.13 8.26 14.20
C ASN A 74 -10.64 8.58 14.19
N ILE A 75 -11.03 9.80 14.57
CA ILE A 75 -12.38 10.33 14.37
C ILE A 75 -12.31 11.33 13.18
N PRO A 76 -12.68 10.91 11.96
CA PRO A 76 -12.81 11.86 10.86
C PRO A 76 -13.99 12.81 11.13
N TYR A 77 -13.98 13.97 10.47
CA TYR A 77 -15.08 14.91 10.58
C TYR A 77 -16.38 14.24 10.06
N PRO A 78 -17.47 14.18 10.86
CA PRO A 78 -18.66 13.38 10.53
C PRO A 78 -19.52 13.93 9.38
N GLY A 79 -19.10 15.03 8.75
CA GLY A 79 -19.88 15.78 7.78
C GLY A 79 -20.96 16.67 8.43
N THR A 80 -21.69 17.41 7.59
CA THR A 80 -22.88 18.19 7.97
C THR A 80 -24.18 17.54 7.48
N GLY A 81 -24.10 16.31 6.98
CA GLY A 81 -25.22 15.57 6.41
C GLY A 81 -26.22 15.06 7.45
N ALA A 82 -27.19 14.27 6.98
CA ALA A 82 -28.08 13.53 7.89
C ALA A 82 -27.25 12.58 8.77
N ALA A 83 -27.61 12.49 10.05
CA ALA A 83 -27.05 11.49 10.94
C ALA A 83 -27.47 10.09 10.45
N ASP A 84 -26.52 9.17 10.44
CA ASP A 84 -26.69 7.79 9.99
C ASP A 84 -26.16 6.82 11.05
N LEU A 85 -26.65 5.58 10.99
CA LEU A 85 -26.46 4.52 11.96
C LEU A 85 -25.54 3.42 11.40
N ALA A 86 -24.68 2.87 12.25
CA ALA A 86 -23.93 1.68 11.88
C ALA A 86 -24.86 0.46 11.70
N PHE A 87 -24.38 -0.58 11.01
CA PHE A 87 -25.16 -1.78 10.68
C PHE A 87 -25.82 -2.47 11.89
N TRP A 88 -25.21 -2.37 13.09
CA TRP A 88 -25.75 -2.95 14.33
C TRP A 88 -26.76 -2.04 15.07
N GLU A 89 -26.93 -0.80 14.61
CA GLU A 89 -27.86 0.20 15.17
C GLU A 89 -29.17 0.31 14.36
N GLN A 90 -29.21 -0.26 13.15
CA GLN A 90 -30.38 -0.27 12.29
C GLN A 90 -31.55 -1.06 12.95
N PRO A 91 -32.77 -0.48 13.01
CA PRO A 91 -33.89 -1.09 13.74
C PRO A 91 -34.53 -2.29 13.01
N GLU A 92 -34.39 -2.37 11.69
CA GLU A 92 -34.86 -3.47 10.86
C GLU A 92 -33.73 -4.04 10.00
N LEU A 93 -33.82 -5.32 9.65
CA LEU A 93 -32.84 -5.97 8.78
C LEU A 93 -33.08 -5.60 7.31
N ASN A 94 -31.98 -5.33 6.59
CA ASN A 94 -31.97 -4.87 5.22
C ASN A 94 -32.63 -5.81 4.19
N ASP A 95 -33.25 -5.23 3.14
CA ASP A 95 -33.76 -6.00 1.99
C ASP A 95 -32.62 -6.31 1.00
N PRO A 96 -32.19 -7.59 0.85
CA PRO A 96 -31.10 -7.95 -0.07
C PRO A 96 -31.36 -7.65 -1.56
N LEU A 97 -32.62 -7.43 -1.96
CA LEU A 97 -33.00 -7.05 -3.33
C LEU A 97 -33.25 -5.54 -3.50
N GLY A 98 -33.24 -4.76 -2.43
CA GLY A 98 -33.38 -3.32 -2.49
C GLY A 98 -32.09 -2.60 -2.93
N LEU A 99 -32.20 -1.29 -3.10
CA LEU A 99 -31.04 -0.41 -3.08
C LEU A 99 -30.55 -0.26 -1.63
N PRO A 100 -29.23 -0.29 -1.38
CA PRO A 100 -28.69 0.13 -0.09
C PRO A 100 -29.01 1.59 0.19
N GLU A 101 -29.33 1.92 1.45
CA GLU A 101 -29.64 3.30 1.85
C GLU A 101 -28.46 4.24 1.57
N GLU A 102 -28.75 5.49 1.17
CA GLU A 102 -27.71 6.49 0.91
C GLU A 102 -27.32 7.18 2.21
N SER A 103 -26.12 6.84 2.71
CA SER A 103 -25.53 7.52 3.86
C SER A 103 -24.52 8.60 3.44
N ALA A 104 -24.71 9.79 4.02
CA ALA A 104 -23.74 10.89 4.01
C ALA A 104 -23.12 11.13 5.40
N GLY A 105 -23.47 10.31 6.39
CA GLY A 105 -22.99 10.41 7.77
C GLY A 105 -21.72 9.60 8.00
N LEU A 106 -21.18 9.71 9.22
CA LEU A 106 -19.94 9.03 9.61
C LEU A 106 -19.98 7.51 9.38
N ALA A 107 -21.10 6.84 9.67
CA ALA A 107 -21.24 5.38 9.47
C ALA A 107 -21.08 4.97 7.99
N GLY A 108 -21.72 5.70 7.07
CA GLY A 108 -21.54 5.53 5.63
C GLY A 108 -20.14 5.88 5.12
N ILE A 109 -19.54 6.96 5.61
CA ILE A 109 -18.17 7.33 5.25
C ILE A 109 -17.18 6.22 5.64
N LEU A 110 -17.35 5.65 6.84
CA LEU A 110 -16.53 4.56 7.40
C LEU A 110 -16.87 3.16 6.84
N ARG A 111 -17.88 3.05 5.96
CA ARG A 111 -18.33 1.79 5.34
C ARG A 111 -18.87 0.77 6.35
N LEU A 112 -19.51 1.28 7.40
CA LEU A 112 -20.10 0.52 8.50
C LEU A 112 -21.64 0.47 8.45
N ASP A 113 -22.25 1.22 7.54
CA ASP A 113 -23.68 1.26 7.22
C ASP A 113 -24.16 -0.03 6.54
N HIS A 114 -23.41 -0.50 5.53
CA HIS A 114 -23.77 -1.68 4.75
C HIS A 114 -22.54 -2.45 4.22
N PHE A 115 -22.52 -3.77 4.41
CA PHE A 115 -21.47 -4.66 3.88
C PHE A 115 -21.89 -5.37 2.59
N ARG A 116 -20.94 -5.67 1.70
CA ARG A 116 -21.24 -6.41 0.44
C ARG A 116 -21.45 -7.91 0.67
N HIS A 117 -20.84 -8.44 1.72
CA HIS A 117 -20.95 -9.83 2.17
C HIS A 117 -21.89 -9.93 3.36
N ALA A 118 -22.63 -11.03 3.44
CA ALA A 118 -23.35 -11.46 4.63
C ALA A 118 -22.62 -12.69 5.18
N VAL A 119 -22.27 -12.63 6.47
CA VAL A 119 -21.55 -13.69 7.18
C VAL A 119 -22.36 -14.10 8.41
N LEU A 120 -22.55 -15.41 8.61
CA LEU A 120 -23.14 -15.98 9.82
C LEU A 120 -22.22 -17.06 10.38
N LEU A 121 -22.08 -17.11 11.71
CA LEU A 121 -21.27 -18.09 12.43
C LEU A 121 -22.21 -19.10 13.11
N HIS A 122 -21.96 -20.39 12.96
CA HIS A 122 -22.65 -21.44 13.71
C HIS A 122 -21.87 -21.76 15.00
N PRO A 123 -22.41 -21.46 16.19
CA PRO A 123 -21.70 -21.66 17.44
C PRO A 123 -21.59 -23.16 17.81
N SER A 124 -20.57 -23.49 18.59
CA SER A 124 -20.53 -24.70 19.41
C SER A 124 -21.63 -24.66 20.49
N PRO A 125 -22.03 -25.81 21.07
CA PRO A 125 -23.02 -25.85 22.16
C PRO A 125 -22.63 -25.05 23.42
N ASP A 126 -21.34 -24.79 23.64
CA ASP A 126 -20.81 -23.97 24.74
C ASP A 126 -20.60 -22.48 24.38
N GLY A 127 -20.77 -22.09 23.11
CA GLY A 127 -20.57 -20.73 22.61
C GLY A 127 -19.12 -20.22 22.58
N SER A 128 -18.15 -21.03 22.98
CA SER A 128 -16.73 -20.64 23.02
C SER A 128 -16.01 -20.82 21.68
N HIS A 129 -16.57 -21.64 20.78
CA HIS A 129 -16.03 -21.90 19.44
C HIS A 129 -17.10 -21.72 18.36
N VAL A 130 -16.65 -21.59 17.11
CA VAL A 130 -17.45 -21.65 15.89
C VAL A 130 -17.13 -22.93 15.14
N VAL A 131 -18.17 -23.67 14.75
CA VAL A 131 -18.04 -25.01 14.13
C VAL A 131 -18.41 -25.04 12.64
N ASP A 132 -19.13 -24.03 12.15
CA ASP A 132 -19.46 -23.83 10.73
C ASP A 132 -19.72 -22.33 10.46
N ALA A 133 -19.68 -21.89 9.21
CA ALA A 133 -19.97 -20.50 8.83
C ALA A 133 -20.52 -20.37 7.41
N TRP A 134 -21.49 -19.47 7.23
CA TRP A 134 -22.00 -19.09 5.91
C TRP A 134 -21.39 -17.76 5.46
N VAL A 135 -20.85 -17.73 4.24
CA VAL A 135 -20.36 -16.50 3.58
C VAL A 135 -21.01 -16.38 2.21
N THR A 136 -21.70 -15.26 1.97
CA THR A 136 -22.52 -15.06 0.76
C THR A 136 -22.72 -13.57 0.45
N TRP A 137 -23.37 -13.24 -0.67
CA TRP A 137 -23.80 -11.88 -1.01
C TRP A 137 -24.87 -11.33 -0.04
N ALA A 138 -24.69 -10.08 0.41
CA ALA A 138 -25.69 -9.33 1.18
C ALA A 138 -26.65 -8.55 0.27
N TRP A 139 -26.09 -7.76 -0.67
CA TRP A 139 -26.82 -6.89 -1.60
C TRP A 139 -26.60 -7.31 -3.05
N ARG A 140 -27.66 -7.27 -3.86
CA ARG A 140 -27.58 -7.56 -5.30
C ARG A 140 -27.15 -6.37 -6.14
N GLU A 141 -27.66 -5.19 -5.81
CA GLU A 141 -27.42 -3.97 -6.60
C GLU A 141 -26.11 -3.29 -6.21
N HIS A 142 -25.43 -2.73 -7.21
CA HIS A 142 -24.16 -2.05 -7.00
C HIS A 142 -24.42 -0.60 -6.62
N ASN A 143 -23.98 -0.21 -5.43
CA ASN A 143 -23.96 1.19 -5.00
C ASN A 143 -22.51 1.63 -4.81
N ILE A 144 -22.19 2.86 -5.20
CA ILE A 144 -20.92 3.53 -4.94
C ILE A 144 -21.22 4.60 -3.89
N SER A 145 -20.73 4.40 -2.66
CA SER A 145 -20.79 5.41 -1.59
C SER A 145 -20.34 6.76 -2.13
N PRO A 146 -21.11 7.84 -1.90
CA PRO A 146 -20.84 9.15 -2.51
C PRO A 146 -19.53 9.75 -1.99
N GLU A 147 -19.28 9.64 -0.69
CA GLU A 147 -18.08 10.19 -0.05
C GLU A 147 -16.93 9.17 -0.02
N LEU A 148 -15.69 9.65 -0.10
CA LEU A 148 -14.48 8.83 -0.10
C LEU A 148 -14.09 8.37 1.32
N ASP A 149 -13.44 7.22 1.44
CA ASP A 149 -12.96 6.70 2.73
C ASP A 149 -11.77 7.54 3.23
N PRO A 150 -11.85 8.17 4.40
CA PRO A 150 -10.83 9.09 4.89
C PRO A 150 -9.49 8.42 5.23
N TYR A 151 -9.43 7.08 5.29
CA TYR A 151 -8.22 6.31 5.59
C TYR A 151 -7.41 5.88 4.36
N LEU A 152 -7.91 6.10 3.14
CA LEU A 152 -7.27 5.61 1.91
C LEU A 152 -6.55 6.73 1.16
N ILE A 153 -5.42 6.40 0.52
CA ILE A 153 -4.85 7.25 -0.54
C ILE A 153 -5.63 7.01 -1.82
N TYR A 154 -6.12 8.08 -2.43
CA TYR A 154 -6.77 8.05 -3.73
C TYR A 154 -5.87 8.62 -4.84
N GLN A 155 -6.09 8.18 -6.06
CA GLN A 155 -5.36 8.60 -7.26
C GLN A 155 -6.33 8.80 -8.43
N THR A 156 -6.15 9.90 -9.17
CA THR A 156 -6.94 10.18 -10.37
C THR A 156 -6.32 9.48 -11.58
N ARG A 157 -7.12 8.68 -12.29
CA ARG A 157 -6.70 8.05 -13.55
C ARG A 157 -6.83 9.00 -14.73
N LYS A 158 -6.24 8.63 -15.88
CA LYS A 158 -6.31 9.40 -17.13
C LYS A 158 -7.75 9.65 -17.61
N GLU A 159 -8.68 8.77 -17.26
CA GLU A 159 -10.10 8.90 -17.58
C GLU A 159 -10.87 9.80 -16.58
N GLY A 160 -10.19 10.49 -15.65
CA GLY A 160 -10.79 11.32 -14.61
C GLY A 160 -11.35 10.56 -13.41
N SER A 161 -11.49 9.23 -13.49
CA SER A 161 -11.99 8.42 -12.37
C SER A 161 -10.99 8.39 -11.20
N VAL A 162 -11.51 8.64 -10.00
CA VAL A 162 -10.78 8.55 -8.73
C VAL A 162 -10.88 7.12 -8.20
N ARG A 163 -9.77 6.51 -7.78
CA ARG A 163 -9.73 5.16 -7.19
C ARG A 163 -8.71 5.08 -6.05
N PRO A 164 -8.90 4.20 -5.05
CA PRO A 164 -7.88 3.97 -4.04
C PRO A 164 -6.61 3.45 -4.69
N ARG A 165 -5.45 3.77 -4.11
CA ARG A 165 -4.18 3.16 -4.51
C ARG A 165 -4.16 1.70 -4.05
N PRO A 166 -3.84 0.73 -4.93
CA PRO A 166 -3.79 -0.67 -4.53
C PRO A 166 -2.66 -0.92 -3.53
N ALA A 167 -2.84 -1.95 -2.71
CA ALA A 167 -1.77 -2.54 -1.92
C ALA A 167 -0.80 -3.33 -2.82
N GLU A 168 0.49 -3.19 -2.55
CA GLU A 168 1.56 -3.92 -3.21
C GLU A 168 2.46 -4.52 -2.13
N ALA A 169 2.49 -5.84 -1.98
CA ALA A 169 3.26 -6.49 -0.90
C ALA A 169 4.79 -6.26 -1.01
N GLU A 170 5.28 -5.92 -2.20
CA GLU A 170 6.68 -5.58 -2.48
C GLU A 170 7.01 -4.09 -2.20
N ARG A 171 6.04 -3.30 -1.71
CA ARG A 171 6.15 -1.84 -1.55
C ARG A 171 6.20 -1.43 -0.07
N ALA A 172 7.39 -1.04 0.38
CA ALA A 172 7.60 -0.50 1.73
C ALA A 172 6.90 0.86 1.94
N ILE A 173 6.32 1.06 3.12
CA ILE A 173 5.37 2.16 3.40
C ILE A 173 5.96 3.57 3.24
N TRP A 174 7.26 3.74 3.47
CA TRP A 174 7.94 5.03 3.30
C TRP A 174 7.93 5.53 1.85
N ARG A 175 7.76 4.63 0.87
CA ARG A 175 7.65 4.97 -0.55
C ARG A 175 6.37 5.76 -0.86
N ASP A 176 5.42 5.77 0.07
CA ASP A 176 4.15 6.49 -0.01
C ASP A 176 4.12 7.77 0.84
N LEU A 177 5.23 8.10 1.53
CA LEU A 177 5.26 9.18 2.51
C LEU A 177 5.00 10.58 1.90
N ASP A 178 5.36 10.83 0.64
CA ASP A 178 5.03 12.11 0.00
C ASP A 178 3.53 12.28 -0.24
N ALA A 179 2.83 11.20 -0.61
CA ALA A 179 1.37 11.15 -0.71
C ALA A 179 0.65 11.13 0.64
N LEU A 180 1.38 11.05 1.77
CA LEU A 180 0.84 11.18 3.12
C LEU A 180 1.08 12.57 3.71
N LEU A 181 2.21 13.21 3.39
CA LEU A 181 2.58 14.52 3.95
C LEU A 181 2.11 15.70 3.09
N HIS A 182 2.10 15.58 1.75
CA HIS A 182 1.80 16.69 0.85
C HIS A 182 0.37 16.64 0.31
N TYR A 183 -0.28 17.80 0.20
CA TYR A 183 -1.52 17.93 -0.57
C TYR A 183 -1.26 17.81 -2.08
N GLY A 184 -2.21 17.24 -2.82
CA GLY A 184 -2.00 16.71 -4.17
C GLY A 184 -1.57 17.71 -5.25
N GLU A 185 -0.26 17.80 -5.51
CA GLU A 185 0.30 18.42 -6.73
C GLU A 185 0.32 17.45 -7.94
N ASP A 186 0.44 16.14 -7.69
CA ASP A 186 0.63 15.09 -8.71
C ASP A 186 -0.65 14.25 -8.99
N GLY A 187 -1.85 14.76 -8.65
CA GLY A 187 -3.12 14.04 -8.88
C GLY A 187 -3.42 12.89 -7.91
N ASN A 188 -2.72 12.86 -6.78
CA ASN A 188 -2.97 11.95 -5.65
C ASN A 188 -3.59 12.73 -4.49
N TYR A 189 -4.50 12.09 -3.76
CA TYR A 189 -5.12 12.63 -2.56
C TYR A 189 -4.58 11.91 -1.33
N ARG A 190 -4.07 12.67 -0.36
CA ARG A 190 -3.70 12.13 0.96
C ARG A 190 -4.97 11.66 1.72
N PRO A 191 -4.87 10.69 2.64
CA PRO A 191 -6.01 10.28 3.46
C PRO A 191 -6.52 11.48 4.25
N THR A 192 -7.79 11.84 4.10
CA THR A 192 -8.35 13.06 4.71
C THR A 192 -8.43 12.98 6.24
N ILE A 193 -8.30 11.80 6.84
CA ILE A 193 -8.11 11.68 8.31
C ILE A 193 -6.83 12.40 8.78
N LEU A 194 -5.81 12.52 7.92
CA LEU A 194 -4.57 13.23 8.26
C LEU A 194 -4.76 14.75 8.29
N ASP A 195 -5.82 15.29 7.66
CA ASP A 195 -6.18 16.71 7.72
C ASP A 195 -6.66 17.10 9.12
N ASN A 196 -7.22 16.14 9.87
CA ASN A 196 -7.56 16.29 11.29
C ASN A 196 -6.35 16.09 12.22
N CYS A 197 -5.16 15.79 11.68
CA CYS A 197 -3.94 15.51 12.45
C CYS A 197 -2.90 16.64 12.34
N THR A 198 -3.36 17.89 12.18
CA THR A 198 -2.51 19.06 11.93
C THR A 198 -2.59 20.08 13.08
N PRO A 199 -1.69 21.09 13.14
CA PRO A 199 -1.83 22.19 14.09
C PRO A 199 -3.14 22.97 13.95
N LEU A 200 -3.68 23.11 12.72
CA LEU A 200 -4.97 23.78 12.48
C LEU A 200 -6.14 23.00 13.09
N ALA A 201 -6.04 21.67 13.17
CA ALA A 201 -6.99 20.79 13.85
C ALA A 201 -6.88 20.83 15.40
N GLN A 202 -6.14 21.78 15.98
CA GLN A 202 -5.96 21.99 17.43
C GLN A 202 -5.30 20.81 18.17
N VAL A 203 -4.56 19.95 17.46
CA VAL A 203 -3.80 18.86 18.08
C VAL A 203 -2.59 19.44 18.84
N PRO A 204 -2.39 19.11 20.13
CA PRO A 204 -1.24 19.63 20.90
C PRO A 204 0.10 19.24 20.28
N GLN A 205 1.07 20.18 20.27
CA GLN A 205 2.39 19.97 19.66
C GLN A 205 3.11 18.73 20.22
N GLU A 206 2.99 18.46 21.53
CA GLU A 206 3.59 17.27 22.16
C GLU A 206 3.03 15.94 21.62
N VAL A 207 1.78 15.94 21.15
CA VAL A 207 1.16 14.78 20.48
C VAL A 207 1.70 14.71 19.06
N LEU A 208 1.67 15.82 18.29
CA LEU A 208 2.21 15.88 16.92
C LEU A 208 3.68 15.43 16.81
N ASP A 209 4.54 15.87 17.73
CA ASP A 209 5.97 15.52 17.76
C ASP A 209 6.24 14.02 18.00
N SER A 210 5.26 13.32 18.58
CA SER A 210 5.31 11.88 18.82
C SER A 210 4.41 11.08 17.87
N LEU A 211 3.62 11.75 17.03
CA LEU A 211 2.57 11.12 16.23
C LEU A 211 3.15 10.28 15.08
N ARG A 212 2.80 9.00 15.10
CA ARG A 212 3.20 7.99 14.11
C ARG A 212 2.02 7.65 13.22
N LEU A 213 2.29 6.97 12.12
CA LEU A 213 1.25 6.47 11.22
C LEU A 213 1.41 4.96 11.07
N ARG A 214 0.36 4.21 11.41
CA ARG A 214 0.26 2.76 11.21
C ARG A 214 -0.57 2.46 9.96
N ALA A 215 -0.02 1.66 9.08
CA ALA A 215 -0.68 1.22 7.86
C ALA A 215 -1.03 -0.26 7.91
N PHE A 216 -2.22 -0.62 7.44
CA PHE A 216 -2.64 -2.01 7.21
C PHE A 216 -2.91 -2.18 5.72
N GLY A 217 -2.20 -3.09 5.07
CA GLY A 217 -2.34 -3.36 3.65
C GLY A 217 -2.61 -4.84 3.38
N PHE A 218 -3.52 -5.11 2.45
CA PHE A 218 -3.74 -6.47 1.95
C PHE A 218 -3.61 -6.47 0.42
N ASP A 219 -2.48 -6.96 -0.09
CA ASP A 219 -2.29 -7.15 -1.53
C ASP A 219 -3.18 -8.32 -2.01
N GLN A 220 -4.22 -7.95 -2.75
CA GLN A 220 -5.23 -8.81 -3.33
C GLN A 220 -5.47 -8.36 -4.77
N ASP A 221 -5.82 -9.27 -5.68
CA ASP A 221 -6.37 -8.84 -6.97
C ASP A 221 -7.83 -8.41 -6.85
N GLY A 222 -8.31 -7.66 -7.84
CA GLY A 222 -9.69 -7.15 -7.88
C GLY A 222 -10.77 -8.22 -8.07
N GLN A 223 -10.44 -9.51 -7.98
CA GLN A 223 -11.38 -10.63 -8.10
C GLN A 223 -11.43 -11.47 -6.82
N ALA A 224 -10.62 -12.52 -6.74
CA ALA A 224 -10.72 -13.56 -5.72
C ALA A 224 -9.38 -14.16 -5.27
N ARG A 225 -8.24 -13.70 -5.81
CA ARG A 225 -6.92 -14.19 -5.38
C ARG A 225 -6.24 -13.17 -4.50
N ASP A 226 -5.90 -13.62 -3.32
CA ASP A 226 -5.17 -12.87 -2.32
C ASP A 226 -3.68 -13.23 -2.40
N LYS A 227 -2.78 -12.27 -2.11
CA LYS A 227 -1.33 -12.50 -2.14
C LYS A 227 -0.73 -12.49 -0.75
N GLN A 228 -0.82 -11.35 -0.05
CA GLN A 228 -0.17 -11.14 1.25
C GLN A 228 -0.72 -9.91 1.96
N TRP A 229 -0.97 -10.02 3.27
CA TRP A 229 -1.19 -8.86 4.14
C TRP A 229 0.11 -8.40 4.80
N PHE A 230 0.16 -7.12 5.19
CA PHE A 230 1.24 -6.53 5.95
C PHE A 230 0.73 -5.42 6.86
N THR A 231 1.46 -5.19 7.96
CA THR A 231 1.35 -3.97 8.76
C THR A 231 2.69 -3.26 8.75
N ALA A 232 2.66 -1.93 8.72
CA ALA A 232 3.85 -1.10 8.86
C ALA A 232 3.56 0.06 9.81
N THR A 233 4.57 0.60 10.47
CA THR A 233 4.39 1.81 11.28
C THR A 233 5.58 2.72 11.10
N THR A 234 5.33 3.94 10.65
CA THR A 234 6.36 4.94 10.44
C THR A 234 7.03 5.33 11.78
N PRO A 235 8.22 5.95 11.73
CA PRO A 235 8.68 6.85 12.79
C PRO A 235 7.66 7.98 13.04
N ALA A 236 7.91 8.85 14.02
CA ALA A 236 7.06 10.01 14.27
C ALA A 236 7.26 11.09 13.18
N VAL A 237 6.65 10.85 12.02
CA VAL A 237 6.76 11.64 10.78
C VAL A 237 5.63 12.67 10.64
N LEU A 238 4.52 12.50 11.36
CA LEU A 238 3.35 13.38 11.21
C LEU A 238 3.58 14.78 11.79
N ARG A 239 4.65 14.98 12.58
CA ARG A 239 5.19 16.30 12.93
C ARG A 239 5.51 17.21 11.72
N TRP A 240 5.71 16.62 10.54
CA TRP A 240 6.01 17.32 9.28
C TRP A 240 4.82 17.35 8.33
N LEU A 241 3.59 17.26 8.85
CA LEU A 241 2.42 17.67 8.08
C LEU A 241 2.59 19.16 7.75
N ALA A 242 2.63 19.44 6.45
CA ALA A 242 2.50 20.79 5.94
C ALA A 242 1.01 21.05 5.68
N ASP A 243 0.49 22.11 6.27
CA ASP A 243 -0.75 22.73 5.82
C ASP A 243 -0.42 23.85 4.84
N ARG A 244 -1.38 24.22 4.00
CA ARG A 244 -1.20 25.26 2.97
C ARG A 244 -0.95 26.66 3.56
N GLU A 245 -1.16 26.85 4.86
CA GLU A 245 -1.27 28.15 5.52
C GLU A 245 -0.21 28.40 6.61
N THR A 246 0.55 27.38 7.02
CA THR A 246 1.47 27.42 8.18
C THR A 246 2.90 26.98 7.83
N ASP A 247 3.29 27.10 6.56
CA ASP A 247 4.55 26.55 6.05
C ASP A 247 5.80 27.31 6.54
N ASP A 248 6.27 26.96 7.73
CA ASP A 248 7.57 27.37 8.25
C ASP A 248 8.68 26.96 7.27
N ASN A 249 9.63 27.87 7.03
CA ASN A 249 10.73 27.67 6.08
C ASN A 249 11.54 26.38 6.28
N GLU A 250 11.55 25.81 7.50
CA GLU A 250 12.20 24.53 7.79
C GLU A 250 11.27 23.32 7.57
N ASN A 251 9.95 23.43 7.81
CA ASN A 251 9.00 22.34 7.49
C ASN A 251 8.95 22.13 5.96
N ALA A 252 8.83 23.22 5.20
CA ALA A 252 8.97 23.26 3.74
C ALA A 252 10.22 22.52 3.25
N ARG A 253 11.37 22.74 3.89
CA ARG A 253 12.65 22.08 3.55
C ARG A 253 12.62 20.59 3.84
N ILE A 254 12.05 20.17 4.96
CA ILE A 254 11.97 18.75 5.35
C ILE A 254 11.03 17.99 4.42
N VAL A 255 9.82 18.51 4.16
CA VAL A 255 8.87 17.91 3.20
C VAL A 255 9.49 17.86 1.79
N ARG A 256 10.16 18.93 1.36
CA ARG A 256 10.92 18.93 0.08
C ARG A 256 12.03 17.89 0.07
N ARG A 257 12.78 17.70 1.17
CA ARG A 257 13.83 16.67 1.29
C ARG A 257 13.24 15.26 1.21
N ILE A 258 12.11 15.01 1.86
CA ILE A 258 11.34 13.74 1.78
C ILE A 258 10.91 13.47 0.34
N THR A 259 10.25 14.44 -0.30
CA THR A 259 9.76 14.33 -1.68
C THR A 259 10.89 14.12 -2.69
N LEU A 260 12.02 14.84 -2.55
CA LEU A 260 13.20 14.63 -3.40
C LEU A 260 13.84 13.25 -3.18
N ALA A 261 13.98 12.81 -1.92
CA ALA A 261 14.53 11.50 -1.59
C ALA A 261 13.68 10.37 -2.19
N ARG A 262 12.35 10.44 -2.05
CA ARG A 262 11.44 9.43 -2.62
C ARG A 262 11.36 9.52 -4.16
N LYS A 263 11.32 10.71 -4.76
CA LYS A 263 11.36 10.87 -6.23
C LYS A 263 12.66 10.28 -6.81
N ALA A 264 13.80 10.47 -6.16
CA ALA A 264 15.08 9.86 -6.55
C ALA A 264 15.07 8.33 -6.39
N ALA A 265 14.69 7.81 -5.22
CA ALA A 265 14.67 6.37 -4.96
C ALA A 265 13.74 5.60 -5.91
N GLU A 266 12.58 6.17 -6.25
CA GLU A 266 11.63 5.58 -7.21
C GLU A 266 12.07 5.71 -8.67
N ALA A 267 12.79 6.76 -9.04
CA ALA A 267 13.41 6.86 -10.37
C ALA A 267 14.50 5.79 -10.55
N LEU A 268 15.28 5.53 -9.50
CA LEU A 268 16.38 4.56 -9.51
C LEU A 268 15.91 3.12 -9.38
N GLY A 269 14.86 2.85 -8.59
CA GLY A 269 14.20 1.54 -8.55
C GLY A 269 13.73 1.11 -9.95
N ARG A 270 12.98 1.98 -10.65
CA ARG A 270 12.53 1.73 -12.04
C ARG A 270 13.68 1.56 -13.04
N ARG A 271 14.78 2.31 -12.86
CA ARG A 271 15.98 2.20 -13.71
C ARG A 271 16.72 0.88 -13.47
N LEU A 272 16.89 0.48 -12.21
CA LEU A 272 17.48 -0.80 -11.80
C LEU A 272 16.62 -1.98 -12.26
N GLU A 273 15.29 -1.87 -12.16
CA GLU A 273 14.35 -2.87 -12.68
C GLU A 273 14.54 -3.08 -14.18
N LYS A 274 14.62 -1.98 -14.95
CA LYS A 274 14.91 -2.02 -16.39
C LYS A 274 16.28 -2.65 -16.67
N ALA A 275 17.34 -2.23 -15.96
CA ALA A 275 18.69 -2.76 -16.13
C ALA A 275 18.76 -4.27 -15.87
N CYS A 276 18.10 -4.78 -14.81
CA CYS A 276 18.01 -6.21 -14.53
C CYS A 276 17.25 -6.97 -15.63
N LYS A 277 16.10 -6.44 -16.10
CA LYS A 277 15.31 -7.04 -17.19
C LYS A 277 16.10 -7.14 -18.48
N GLU A 278 16.76 -6.06 -18.90
CA GLU A 278 17.48 -5.99 -20.17
C GLU A 278 18.77 -6.81 -20.14
N ALA A 279 19.53 -6.76 -19.04
CA ALA A 279 20.74 -7.57 -18.86
C ALA A 279 20.43 -9.08 -18.82
N TRP A 280 19.38 -9.50 -18.12
CA TRP A 280 18.97 -10.92 -18.11
C TRP A 280 18.56 -11.41 -19.51
N LYS A 281 17.70 -10.65 -20.18
CA LYS A 281 17.19 -11.00 -21.50
C LYS A 281 18.30 -11.10 -22.53
N GLU A 282 19.21 -10.14 -22.54
CA GLU A 282 20.28 -10.07 -23.54
C GLU A 282 21.42 -11.06 -23.25
N SER A 283 21.78 -11.30 -21.98
CA SER A 283 22.79 -12.31 -21.61
C SER A 283 22.42 -13.71 -22.11
N ASN A 284 21.11 -14.02 -22.16
CA ASN A 284 20.55 -15.28 -22.64
C ASN A 284 20.17 -15.29 -24.15
N SER A 285 20.28 -14.17 -24.87
CA SER A 285 19.89 -14.09 -26.29
C SER A 285 21.02 -14.58 -27.20
N PRO A 286 20.81 -15.58 -28.10
CA PRO A 286 21.89 -16.13 -28.93
C PRO A 286 22.60 -15.03 -29.75
N SER A 287 23.93 -15.13 -29.90
CA SER A 287 24.70 -14.14 -30.67
C SER A 287 24.25 -14.10 -32.12
N SER A 288 24.06 -12.90 -32.67
CA SER A 288 23.50 -12.64 -34.01
C SER A 288 24.46 -12.94 -35.16
N THR A 289 25.14 -14.10 -35.10
CA THR A 289 26.21 -14.51 -36.03
C THR A 289 25.86 -15.74 -36.85
N SER A 290 24.67 -16.34 -36.65
CA SER A 290 24.12 -17.40 -37.48
C SER A 290 22.77 -16.96 -38.08
N SER A 291 22.62 -17.20 -39.37
CA SER A 291 21.52 -16.77 -40.24
C SER A 291 20.10 -16.95 -39.68
N GLY A 292 19.29 -15.89 -39.84
CA GLY A 292 17.96 -16.10 -40.41
C GLY A 292 16.86 -16.70 -39.54
N THR A 293 16.79 -16.44 -38.24
CA THR A 293 15.52 -16.55 -37.49
C THR A 293 15.48 -15.59 -36.30
N ASN A 294 14.51 -14.67 -36.28
CA ASN A 294 14.23 -13.78 -35.13
C ASN A 294 13.49 -14.55 -34.02
N ALA A 295 14.11 -15.63 -33.52
CA ALA A 295 13.64 -16.36 -32.36
C ALA A 295 13.85 -15.51 -31.10
N LYS A 296 12.93 -14.59 -30.83
CA LYS A 296 12.77 -13.95 -29.51
C LYS A 296 12.51 -15.06 -28.50
N THR A 297 13.55 -15.57 -27.86
CA THR A 297 13.43 -16.47 -26.73
C THR A 297 12.48 -15.83 -25.72
N LYS A 298 11.44 -16.57 -25.29
CA LYS A 298 10.53 -16.14 -24.21
C LYS A 298 11.21 -16.22 -22.84
N THR A 299 12.45 -15.73 -22.75
CA THR A 299 13.08 -15.36 -21.48
C THR A 299 12.21 -14.25 -20.89
N GLY A 300 11.44 -14.60 -19.84
CA GLY A 300 10.58 -13.67 -19.14
C GLY A 300 11.36 -12.59 -18.37
N VAL A 301 10.74 -12.04 -17.33
CA VAL A 301 11.30 -10.96 -16.50
C VAL A 301 12.68 -11.31 -15.92
N GLY A 302 12.95 -12.59 -15.65
CA GLY A 302 14.23 -13.08 -15.16
C GLY A 302 14.37 -13.00 -13.63
N PRO A 303 15.18 -13.88 -13.00
CA PRO A 303 15.31 -13.93 -11.54
C PRO A 303 16.01 -12.70 -10.97
N TRP A 304 16.87 -12.03 -11.75
CA TRP A 304 17.63 -10.85 -11.32
C TRP A 304 16.76 -9.66 -10.92
N VAL A 305 15.53 -9.56 -11.46
CA VAL A 305 14.62 -8.46 -11.11
C VAL A 305 14.10 -8.62 -9.69
N GLN A 306 13.56 -9.79 -9.34
CA GLN A 306 13.02 -10.06 -8.00
C GLN A 306 14.10 -9.92 -6.91
N HIS A 307 15.28 -10.52 -7.14
CA HIS A 307 16.40 -10.42 -6.20
C HIS A 307 17.03 -9.02 -6.14
N GLY A 308 17.12 -8.32 -7.28
CA GLY A 308 17.65 -6.95 -7.33
C GLY A 308 16.73 -5.93 -6.67
N MET A 309 15.41 -6.02 -6.94
CA MET A 309 14.40 -5.15 -6.32
C MET A 309 14.29 -5.36 -4.82
N SER A 310 14.18 -6.62 -4.36
CA SER A 310 14.08 -6.91 -2.92
C SER A 310 15.30 -6.41 -2.13
N ARG A 311 16.52 -6.65 -2.63
CA ARG A 311 17.76 -6.12 -2.04
C ARG A 311 17.82 -4.60 -2.08
N TYR A 312 17.45 -4.00 -3.20
CA TYR A 312 17.46 -2.54 -3.35
C TYR A 312 16.54 -1.86 -2.35
N TRP A 313 15.26 -2.27 -2.27
CA TRP A 313 14.30 -1.63 -1.37
C TRP A 313 14.65 -1.84 0.11
N ALA A 314 15.09 -3.04 0.49
CA ALA A 314 15.55 -3.33 1.85
C ALA A 314 16.76 -2.48 2.28
N LYS A 315 17.68 -2.17 1.35
CA LYS A 315 18.85 -1.30 1.62
C LYS A 315 18.56 0.19 1.45
N ALA A 316 17.59 0.56 0.62
CA ALA A 316 17.22 1.95 0.38
C ALA A 316 16.45 2.56 1.57
N GLU A 317 15.66 1.76 2.29
CA GLU A 317 14.86 2.26 3.42
C GLU A 317 15.69 2.89 4.56
N PRO A 318 16.74 2.25 5.12
CA PRO A 318 17.57 2.89 6.14
C PRO A 318 18.26 4.17 5.63
N VAL A 319 18.64 4.20 4.36
CA VAL A 319 19.25 5.38 3.71
C VAL A 319 18.24 6.51 3.56
N PHE A 320 16.99 6.22 3.19
CA PHE A 320 15.90 7.19 3.18
C PHE A 320 15.68 7.78 4.57
N TRP A 321 15.53 6.96 5.60
CA TRP A 321 15.37 7.46 6.98
C TRP A 321 16.60 8.22 7.50
N ASN A 322 17.81 7.92 7.03
CA ASN A 322 18.97 8.76 7.38
C ASN A 322 18.89 10.13 6.71
N ILE A 323 18.56 10.22 5.41
CA ILE A 323 18.38 11.49 4.70
C ILE A 323 17.24 12.33 5.31
N VAL A 324 16.10 11.72 5.63
CA VAL A 324 14.93 12.43 6.21
C VAL A 324 15.29 13.06 7.56
N TYR A 325 16.02 12.35 8.41
CA TYR A 325 16.48 12.84 9.71
C TYR A 325 17.83 13.60 9.66
N ASP A 326 18.32 13.97 8.47
CA ASP A 326 19.59 14.69 8.25
C ASP A 326 20.82 14.03 8.92
N ARG A 327 20.83 12.68 8.93
CA ARG A 327 21.91 11.86 9.47
C ARG A 327 22.88 11.43 8.37
N PRO A 328 24.18 11.24 8.67
CA PRO A 328 25.15 10.78 7.68
C PRO A 328 24.75 9.42 7.10
N ALA A 329 24.88 9.27 5.78
CA ALA A 329 24.61 8.03 5.07
C ALA A 329 25.58 7.84 3.89
N GLN A 330 25.64 6.63 3.34
CA GLN A 330 26.55 6.34 2.23
C GLN A 330 26.22 7.22 1.01
N GLY A 331 27.15 8.08 0.61
CA GLY A 331 26.96 9.04 -0.49
C GLY A 331 26.11 10.28 -0.15
N TYR A 332 25.78 10.50 1.13
CA TYR A 332 25.04 11.67 1.61
C TYR A 332 25.69 12.28 2.85
N THR A 333 26.02 13.57 2.77
CA THR A 333 26.44 14.38 3.91
C THR A 333 25.28 15.28 4.35
N PRO A 334 25.02 15.43 5.66
CA PRO A 334 23.98 16.30 6.18
C PRO A 334 24.04 17.74 5.67
N GLY A 335 22.92 18.45 5.70
CA GLY A 335 22.79 19.83 5.22
C GLY A 335 22.72 19.98 3.68
N MET A 336 22.81 18.89 2.91
CA MET A 336 22.57 18.92 1.46
C MET A 336 21.07 19.10 1.14
N ALA A 337 20.76 19.94 0.15
CA ALA A 337 19.40 20.31 -0.25
C ALA A 337 18.55 19.19 -0.91
N GLY A 338 19.08 17.96 -1.01
CA GLY A 338 18.44 16.80 -1.62
C GLY A 338 19.28 15.54 -1.39
N PRO A 339 18.84 14.35 -1.85
CA PRO A 339 19.40 13.04 -1.47
C PRO A 339 20.83 12.75 -1.96
N GLY A 340 21.45 13.67 -2.71
CA GLY A 340 22.74 13.44 -3.36
C GLY A 340 22.71 12.20 -4.26
N ASN A 341 23.81 11.43 -4.22
CA ASN A 341 23.95 10.17 -4.98
C ASN A 341 23.74 8.93 -4.11
N ALA A 342 23.17 9.05 -2.91
CA ALA A 342 23.08 7.93 -1.96
C ALA A 342 22.33 6.72 -2.54
N PHE A 343 21.14 6.96 -3.12
CA PHE A 343 20.36 5.90 -3.78
C PHE A 343 21.02 5.37 -5.05
N ASN A 344 21.86 6.15 -5.75
CA ASN A 344 22.65 5.65 -6.89
C ASN A 344 23.63 4.56 -6.41
N LEU A 345 24.33 4.81 -5.31
CA LEU A 345 25.25 3.84 -4.70
C LEU A 345 24.52 2.58 -4.20
N VAL A 346 23.32 2.73 -3.60
CA VAL A 346 22.51 1.58 -3.17
C VAL A 346 22.03 0.75 -4.37
N ALA A 347 21.61 1.40 -5.47
CA ALA A 347 21.20 0.70 -6.69
C ALA A 347 22.36 -0.02 -7.38
N LEU A 348 23.55 0.60 -7.45
CA LEU A 348 24.77 -0.04 -7.95
C LEU A 348 25.15 -1.26 -7.11
N ALA A 349 25.19 -1.13 -5.77
CA ALA A 349 25.50 -2.25 -4.88
C ALA A 349 24.50 -3.42 -5.02
N ALA A 350 23.19 -3.12 -5.16
CA ALA A 350 22.18 -4.16 -5.38
C ALA A 350 22.32 -4.84 -6.76
N TYR A 351 22.67 -4.09 -7.80
CA TYR A 351 22.92 -4.62 -9.15
C TYR A 351 24.18 -5.50 -9.21
N ASP A 352 25.26 -5.02 -8.60
CA ASP A 352 26.57 -5.69 -8.61
C ASP A 352 26.52 -6.98 -7.78
N GLU A 353 25.81 -7.00 -6.64
CA GLU A 353 25.59 -8.23 -5.86
C GLU A 353 24.75 -9.28 -6.60
N VAL A 354 23.71 -8.87 -7.34
CA VAL A 354 22.81 -9.82 -8.02
C VAL A 354 23.37 -10.33 -9.35
N THR A 355 24.20 -9.55 -10.03
CA THR A 355 24.80 -9.91 -11.33
C THR A 355 26.23 -10.42 -11.24
N GLY A 356 26.99 -10.05 -10.20
CA GLY A 356 28.41 -10.37 -10.02
C GLY A 356 28.76 -11.86 -10.19
N PRO A 357 28.10 -12.80 -9.50
CA PRO A 357 28.37 -14.24 -9.65
C PRO A 357 28.17 -14.80 -11.07
N TYR A 358 27.56 -14.03 -11.98
CA TYR A 358 27.29 -14.43 -13.37
C TYR A 358 28.20 -13.72 -14.39
N CYS A 359 28.96 -12.70 -13.99
CA CYS A 359 29.75 -11.88 -14.91
C CYS A 359 31.12 -12.47 -15.30
N GLU A 360 31.52 -13.62 -14.72
CA GLU A 360 32.77 -14.34 -15.01
C GLU A 360 33.05 -14.62 -16.49
N ARG A 361 32.00 -14.75 -17.33
CA ARG A 361 32.14 -14.98 -18.76
C ARG A 361 32.16 -13.64 -19.51
N PRO A 362 33.16 -13.36 -20.39
CA PRO A 362 33.28 -12.07 -21.08
C PRO A 362 32.01 -11.60 -21.82
N ARG A 363 31.24 -12.56 -22.36
CA ARG A 363 29.93 -12.32 -22.97
C ARG A 363 28.93 -11.70 -21.98
N VAL A 364 28.84 -12.23 -20.76
CA VAL A 364 27.93 -11.74 -19.73
C VAL A 364 28.48 -10.45 -19.12
N ALA A 365 29.79 -10.39 -18.81
CA ALA A 365 30.46 -9.17 -18.35
C ALA A 365 30.13 -7.94 -19.20
N LYS A 366 30.32 -8.03 -20.53
CA LYS A 366 30.06 -6.92 -21.45
C LYS A 366 28.59 -6.48 -21.47
N VAL A 367 27.65 -7.42 -21.36
CA VAL A 367 26.22 -7.12 -21.32
C VAL A 367 25.83 -6.47 -20.00
N VAL A 368 26.30 -7.03 -18.88
CA VAL A 368 26.05 -6.52 -17.53
C VAL A 368 26.63 -5.10 -17.38
N GLU A 369 27.89 -4.86 -17.74
CA GLU A 369 28.50 -3.53 -17.59
C GLU A 369 27.81 -2.45 -18.45
N ARG A 370 27.42 -2.78 -19.69
CA ARG A 370 26.70 -1.82 -20.54
C ARG A 370 25.37 -1.41 -19.89
N HIS A 371 24.62 -2.34 -19.29
CA HIS A 371 23.36 -2.03 -18.60
C HIS A 371 23.58 -1.37 -17.23
N ARG A 372 24.65 -1.74 -16.52
CA ARG A 372 25.15 -1.07 -15.32
C ARG A 372 25.41 0.40 -15.54
N SER A 373 26.02 0.76 -16.68
CA SER A 373 26.36 2.15 -17.00
C SER A 373 25.15 3.11 -16.95
N THR A 374 23.94 2.59 -17.18
CA THR A 374 22.71 3.38 -17.09
C THR A 374 22.44 3.92 -15.68
N LEU A 375 22.91 3.24 -14.61
CA LEU A 375 22.73 3.65 -13.22
C LEU A 375 23.51 4.93 -12.84
N PHE A 376 24.46 5.36 -13.67
CA PHE A 376 25.20 6.63 -13.47
C PHE A 376 24.50 7.86 -14.10
N SER A 377 23.36 7.71 -14.78
CA SER A 377 22.61 8.89 -15.23
C SER A 377 21.95 9.62 -14.06
N ASN A 378 21.84 10.96 -14.15
CA ASN A 378 21.43 11.85 -13.05
C ASN A 378 22.35 11.78 -11.82
N TRP A 379 23.59 11.29 -11.99
CA TRP A 379 24.64 11.45 -10.99
C TRP A 379 25.07 12.91 -10.97
N THR A 380 24.75 13.63 -9.89
CA THR A 380 25.20 15.02 -9.70
C THR A 380 26.54 15.03 -8.98
N PRO A 381 27.64 15.52 -9.59
CA PRO A 381 28.89 15.73 -8.86
C PRO A 381 28.64 16.64 -7.66
N LYS A 382 29.44 16.48 -6.59
CA LYS A 382 29.50 17.52 -5.56
C LYS A 382 30.00 18.79 -6.24
N GLN A 383 29.23 19.88 -6.11
CA GLN A 383 29.78 21.20 -6.36
C GLN A 383 30.61 21.56 -5.12
N ASP A 384 31.90 21.27 -5.19
CA ASP A 384 32.85 21.74 -4.19
C ASP A 384 32.92 23.27 -4.31
N LYS A 385 32.22 23.97 -3.42
CA LYS A 385 32.40 25.41 -3.21
C LYS A 385 33.68 25.63 -2.40
N GLU A 386 34.81 25.43 -3.05
CA GLU A 386 36.10 25.96 -2.61
C GLU A 386 36.64 26.97 -3.63
N ALA A 387 37.13 28.10 -3.11
CA ALA A 387 37.91 29.14 -3.80
C ALA A 387 37.26 29.93 -4.97
N ALA A 388 36.55 31.01 -4.60
CA ALA A 388 36.78 32.34 -5.17
C ALA A 388 36.51 33.40 -4.09
#